data_AF-A0A7X3R8J8-F1
#
_entry.id   AF-A0A7X3R8J8-F1
#
_cell.length_a   1.000
_cell.length_b   1.000
_cell.length_c   1.000
_cell.angle_alpha   90.00
_cell.angle_beta   90.00
_cell.angle_gamma   90.00
#
_symmetry.space_group_name_H-M   'P 1'
#
loop_
_entity.id
_entity.type
_entity.pdbx_description
1 polymer ?
#
loop_
_entity_poly.entity_id
_entity_poly.type
_entity_poly.pdbx_seq_one_letter_code
_entity_poly.pdbx_strand_id
1 'polypeptide(L)'
;MCGGDDKLDYRSAWETEEAPLDVSADPAGGSVTGGSVTDGTTTQPAVIGKSIFDYADDLAVQVPTSCFRNGICHECIVEIQQGMEGLAPRTKPESFLRENYRLACQARVIDPNVDVAFAPLRRTPKILTVTEEKETALDPVVTRRGDDIFYDGEQVDQFRGHVYGLAIDLGTTTVVMDFVDLETGKSVHVCSFENPQRFGGSDVMHRISYDGAFEDELWNAIINAVNHEIMDWCERTGTVRQEIYEIVVAGNATMRDLFFRLDVQSIGQKPYKSQIENEYLAGERETTALTIGTRRLGLRANPKARVYGMPLIASHVGGDVAADLATVELAAQPGVSMLVDVGTNTEVVVAGNGRMITASCPAGPAFEGGGIQYGMPGYEGAIDSLKWDGEDGRFAWSTIGDTAPQGICGSG
;
A
#
# COMPACT_ATOMS: atom_id res chain seq x y z
N MET A 1 30.66 1.10 35.91
CA MET A 1 30.16 0.05 36.82
C MET A 1 28.70 -0.16 36.42
N CYS A 2 28.44 -1.06 35.47
CA CYS A 2 28.10 -2.48 35.68
C CYS A 2 26.79 -2.66 36.46
N GLY A 3 25.84 -3.33 35.81
CA GLY A 3 24.62 -3.85 36.39
C GLY A 3 23.63 -4.21 35.29
N GLY A 4 23.92 -5.27 34.55
CA GLY A 4 22.96 -5.88 33.61
C GLY A 4 22.00 -6.79 34.36
N ASP A 5 20.76 -6.85 33.89
CA ASP A 5 19.77 -7.86 34.28
C ASP A 5 19.37 -8.66 33.04
N ASP A 6 20.27 -9.56 32.66
CA ASP A 6 19.91 -10.81 31.99
C ASP A 6 19.24 -11.72 33.02
N LYS A 7 17.92 -11.89 32.92
CA LYS A 7 17.16 -13.08 33.40
C LYS A 7 15.66 -12.92 33.12
N LEU A 8 15.25 -13.22 31.90
CA LEU A 8 13.93 -13.78 31.63
C LEU A 8 14.15 -15.12 30.93
N ASP A 9 13.93 -16.18 31.70
CA ASP A 9 14.03 -17.57 31.31
C ASP A 9 12.79 -17.97 30.50
N TYR A 10 12.95 -18.27 29.22
CA TYR A 10 11.88 -18.66 28.29
C TYR A 10 11.59 -20.17 28.29
N ARG A 11 12.03 -20.94 29.30
CA ARG A 11 11.92 -22.42 29.29
C ARG A 11 10.67 -23.04 29.91
N SER A 12 9.60 -22.29 30.17
CA SER A 12 8.38 -22.86 30.75
C SER A 12 7.06 -22.42 30.09
N ALA A 13 7.06 -22.10 28.80
CA ALA A 13 5.84 -21.71 28.06
C ALA A 13 5.31 -22.80 27.11
N TRP A 14 5.78 -24.05 27.22
CA TRP A 14 5.46 -25.15 26.28
C TRP A 14 4.85 -26.39 26.94
N GLU A 15 4.05 -26.24 28.00
CA GLU A 15 3.25 -27.35 28.53
C GLU A 15 1.82 -26.88 28.81
N THR A 16 0.93 -27.15 27.85
CA THR A 16 -0.50 -27.30 28.11
C THR A 16 -0.96 -28.60 27.48
N GLU A 17 -1.69 -29.37 28.28
CA GLU A 17 -1.99 -30.79 28.18
C GLU A 17 -2.69 -31.19 26.86
N GLU A 18 -2.20 -32.26 26.24
CA GLU A 18 -2.88 -32.97 25.15
C GLU A 18 -4.15 -33.66 25.69
N ALA A 19 -5.31 -33.29 25.16
CA ALA A 19 -6.52 -34.10 25.28
C ALA A 19 -6.60 -35.06 24.07
N PRO A 20 -6.98 -36.34 24.25
CA PRO A 20 -6.88 -37.31 23.16
C PRO A 20 -7.88 -37.02 22.04
N LEU A 21 -7.36 -36.94 20.81
CA LEU A 21 -8.14 -37.04 19.58
C LEU A 21 -8.53 -38.51 19.36
N ASP A 22 -9.83 -38.80 19.45
CA ASP A 22 -10.39 -40.08 19.00
C ASP A 22 -10.58 -40.02 17.48
N VAL A 23 -9.84 -40.89 16.77
CA VAL A 23 -9.79 -40.94 15.31
C VAL A 23 -10.49 -42.21 14.87
N SER A 24 -11.78 -42.14 14.55
CA SER A 24 -12.41 -43.10 13.62
C SER A 24 -13.77 -42.63 13.11
N ALA A 25 -13.82 -42.22 11.84
CA ALA A 25 -14.92 -42.53 10.91
C ALA A 25 -14.54 -42.11 9.48
N ASP A 26 -14.43 -43.08 8.58
CA ASP A 26 -14.36 -42.89 7.12
C ASP A 26 -15.59 -42.11 6.59
N PRO A 27 -15.44 -41.22 5.60
CA PRO A 27 -16.57 -40.50 5.03
C PRO A 27 -17.27 -41.35 3.96
N ALA A 28 -18.44 -41.88 4.30
CA ALA A 28 -19.44 -42.21 3.29
C ALA A 28 -20.09 -40.90 2.82
N GLY A 29 -20.06 -40.68 1.50
CA GLY A 29 -20.52 -39.45 0.85
C GLY A 29 -21.94 -39.03 1.29
N GLY A 30 -22.06 -37.77 1.69
CA GLY A 30 -23.31 -37.07 1.94
C GLY A 30 -23.13 -35.60 1.57
N SER A 31 -24.09 -35.03 0.85
CA SER A 31 -24.07 -33.63 0.42
C SER A 31 -23.93 -32.70 1.62
N VAL A 32 -22.90 -31.85 1.62
CA VAL A 32 -22.73 -30.81 2.63
C VAL A 32 -23.82 -29.76 2.40
N THR A 33 -24.90 -29.84 3.17
CA THR A 33 -25.95 -28.81 3.24
C THR A 33 -25.55 -27.78 4.31
N GLY A 34 -24.49 -27.02 4.02
CA GLY A 34 -23.98 -25.94 4.86
C GLY A 34 -23.30 -24.90 3.98
N GLY A 35 -23.30 -23.65 4.43
CA GLY A 35 -22.58 -22.56 3.79
C GLY A 35 -21.07 -22.74 3.92
N SER A 36 -20.34 -21.84 3.28
CA SER A 36 -18.89 -21.93 3.14
C SER A 36 -18.20 -20.58 3.34
N VAL A 37 -16.90 -20.60 3.64
CA VAL A 37 -16.06 -19.41 3.69
C VAL A 37 -14.98 -19.55 2.60
N THR A 38 -14.82 -18.52 1.77
CA THR A 38 -13.87 -18.51 0.65
C THR A 38 -13.09 -17.21 0.56
N ASP A 39 -11.85 -17.29 0.08
CA ASP A 39 -11.01 -16.16 -0.30
C ASP A 39 -11.11 -15.80 -1.81
N GLY A 40 -12.01 -16.48 -2.54
CA GLY A 40 -12.17 -16.38 -3.98
C GLY A 40 -11.39 -17.44 -4.78
N THR A 41 -10.44 -18.15 -4.16
CA THR A 41 -9.67 -19.24 -4.81
C THR A 41 -9.94 -20.60 -4.19
N THR A 42 -10.02 -20.64 -2.87
CA THR A 42 -10.20 -21.84 -2.05
C THR A 42 -11.36 -21.65 -1.09
N THR A 43 -11.99 -22.74 -0.69
CA THR A 43 -13.24 -22.72 0.07
C THR A 43 -13.19 -23.74 1.20
N GLN A 44 -13.67 -23.35 2.37
CA GLN A 44 -13.81 -24.21 3.56
C GLN A 44 -15.27 -24.19 4.05
N PRO A 45 -15.78 -25.27 4.67
CA PRO A 45 -17.11 -25.27 5.28
C PRO A 45 -17.23 -24.22 6.40
N ALA A 46 -18.38 -23.56 6.49
CA ALA A 46 -18.63 -22.57 7.53
C ALA A 46 -18.91 -23.23 8.90
N VAL A 47 -18.07 -22.91 9.87
CA VAL A 47 -18.09 -23.34 11.27
C VAL A 47 -18.38 -22.14 12.19
N ILE A 48 -19.43 -22.27 13.02
CA ILE A 48 -19.82 -21.25 14.00
C ILE A 48 -18.67 -20.95 14.97
N GLY A 49 -18.47 -19.66 15.28
CA GLY A 49 -17.50 -19.18 16.25
C GLY A 49 -16.09 -18.98 15.69
N LYS A 50 -15.76 -19.63 14.57
CA LYS A 50 -14.50 -19.43 13.86
C LYS A 50 -14.46 -18.03 13.23
N SER A 51 -13.35 -17.32 13.40
CA SER A 51 -13.19 -15.97 12.85
C SER A 51 -12.69 -16.00 11.40
N ILE A 52 -12.93 -14.94 10.63
CA ILE A 52 -12.37 -14.77 9.29
C ILE A 52 -10.84 -14.85 9.32
N PHE A 53 -10.20 -14.41 10.41
CA PHE A 53 -8.76 -14.60 10.59
C PHE A 53 -8.38 -16.08 10.64
N ASP A 54 -9.13 -16.89 11.40
CA ASP A 54 -8.84 -18.33 11.50
C ASP A 54 -9.11 -19.05 10.17
N TYR A 55 -10.05 -18.57 9.34
CA TYR A 55 -10.19 -19.04 7.96
C TYR A 55 -9.05 -18.59 7.07
N ALA A 56 -8.54 -17.37 7.24
CA ALA A 56 -7.38 -16.90 6.49
C ALA A 56 -6.16 -17.79 6.76
N ASP A 57 -5.92 -18.19 8.02
CA ASP A 57 -4.86 -19.17 8.33
C ASP A 57 -5.08 -20.51 7.64
N ASP A 58 -6.30 -21.08 7.73
CA ASP A 58 -6.64 -22.36 7.11
C ASP A 58 -6.48 -22.34 5.58
N LEU A 59 -6.82 -21.21 4.96
CA LEU A 59 -6.74 -20.97 3.52
C LEU A 59 -5.34 -20.50 3.09
N ALA A 60 -4.39 -20.40 4.02
CA ALA A 60 -3.04 -19.86 3.80
C ALA A 60 -3.02 -18.43 3.20
N VAL A 61 -4.06 -17.63 3.50
CA VAL A 61 -4.17 -16.22 3.14
C VAL A 61 -3.52 -15.38 4.23
N GLN A 62 -2.50 -14.59 3.86
CA GLN A 62 -1.81 -13.74 4.82
C GLN A 62 -2.68 -12.53 5.22
N VAL A 63 -2.96 -12.42 6.53
CA VAL A 63 -3.60 -11.25 7.16
C VAL A 63 -2.68 -10.76 8.28
N PRO A 64 -2.27 -9.47 8.30
CA PRO A 64 -1.33 -8.97 9.28
C PRO A 64 -1.95 -8.89 10.69
N THR A 65 -1.14 -9.17 11.72
CA THR A 65 -1.54 -8.94 13.12
C THR A 65 -0.34 -8.79 14.06
N SER A 66 -0.39 -7.79 14.92
CA SER A 66 0.57 -7.58 16.02
C SER A 66 -0.06 -7.68 17.41
N CYS A 67 -1.37 -7.94 17.51
CA CYS A 67 -2.13 -7.90 18.78
C CYS A 67 -2.69 -9.26 19.25
N PHE A 68 -2.19 -10.37 18.72
CA PHE A 68 -2.74 -11.71 19.00
C PHE A 68 -4.27 -11.76 18.78
N ARG A 69 -4.77 -11.11 17.72
CA ARG A 69 -6.17 -11.17 17.28
C ARG A 69 -7.19 -10.63 18.29
N ASN A 70 -6.77 -9.71 19.18
CA ASN A 70 -7.69 -9.08 20.14
C ASN A 70 -8.38 -7.81 19.59
N GLY A 71 -8.06 -7.41 18.35
CA GLY A 71 -8.65 -6.27 17.67
C GLY A 71 -8.04 -4.91 18.01
N ILE A 72 -6.96 -4.82 18.78
CA ILE A 72 -6.39 -3.53 19.23
C ILE A 72 -5.37 -2.95 18.23
N CYS A 73 -4.69 -3.77 17.42
CA CYS A 73 -3.70 -3.25 16.45
C CYS A 73 -4.30 -2.64 15.17
N HIS A 74 -5.57 -2.93 14.88
CA HIS A 74 -6.26 -2.49 13.65
C HIS A 74 -5.60 -2.90 12.32
N GLU A 75 -4.67 -3.86 12.32
CA GLU A 75 -3.96 -4.31 11.11
C GLU A 75 -4.79 -5.27 10.25
N CYS A 76 -5.56 -6.17 10.89
CA CYS A 76 -6.22 -7.30 10.23
C CYS A 76 -7.51 -6.93 9.49
N ILE A 77 -7.51 -5.82 8.75
CA ILE A 77 -8.69 -5.37 8.02
C ILE A 77 -8.89 -6.25 6.77
N VAL A 78 -10.12 -6.71 6.56
CA VAL A 78 -10.54 -7.49 5.39
C VAL A 78 -11.82 -6.91 4.82
N GLU A 79 -12.01 -7.07 3.52
CA GLU A 79 -13.26 -6.77 2.83
C GLU A 79 -14.14 -8.02 2.79
N ILE A 80 -15.40 -7.91 3.22
CA ILE A 80 -16.39 -8.99 3.09
C ILE A 80 -17.15 -8.77 1.79
N GLN A 81 -16.85 -9.57 0.78
CA GLN A 81 -17.44 -9.45 -0.55
C GLN A 81 -18.87 -10.02 -0.60
N GLN A 82 -19.16 -11.02 0.22
CA GLN A 82 -20.47 -11.67 0.33
C GLN A 82 -20.69 -12.21 1.75
N GLY A 83 -21.94 -12.32 2.19
CA GLY A 83 -22.31 -13.07 3.39
C GLY A 83 -22.07 -12.33 4.72
N MET A 84 -22.06 -10.99 4.70
CA MET A 84 -21.88 -10.19 5.91
C MET A 84 -22.93 -10.50 6.99
N GLU A 85 -24.15 -10.87 6.58
CA GLU A 85 -25.26 -11.29 7.44
C GLU A 85 -24.98 -12.58 8.22
N GLY A 86 -24.06 -13.43 7.73
CA GLY A 86 -23.62 -14.64 8.41
C GLY A 86 -22.59 -14.40 9.52
N LEU A 87 -22.14 -13.15 9.70
CA LEU A 87 -21.09 -12.77 10.65
C LEU A 87 -21.65 -12.07 11.89
N ALA A 88 -20.92 -12.23 13.00
CA ALA A 88 -21.21 -11.55 14.25
C ALA A 88 -21.28 -10.02 14.05
N PRO A 89 -22.16 -9.32 14.79
CA PRO A 89 -22.23 -7.86 14.74
C PRO A 89 -20.88 -7.19 15.01
N ARG A 90 -20.70 -5.98 14.48
CA ARG A 90 -19.48 -5.19 14.70
C ARG A 90 -19.25 -4.95 16.18
N THR A 91 -18.01 -5.13 16.60
CA THR A 91 -17.55 -4.86 17.97
C THR A 91 -17.03 -3.42 18.10
N LYS A 92 -16.79 -2.94 19.33
CA LYS A 92 -16.24 -1.60 19.57
C LYS A 92 -14.90 -1.36 18.83
N PRO A 93 -13.95 -2.30 18.78
CA PRO A 93 -12.74 -2.15 17.96
C PRO A 93 -12.99 -1.93 16.47
N GLU A 94 -14.16 -2.28 15.95
CA GLU A 94 -14.51 -2.11 14.53
C GLU A 94 -15.24 -0.80 14.24
N SER A 95 -15.33 0.13 15.22
CA SER A 95 -16.12 1.36 15.09
C SER A 95 -15.61 2.30 14.00
N PHE A 96 -14.32 2.21 13.66
CA PHE A 96 -13.71 2.98 12.59
C PHE A 96 -14.03 2.41 11.20
N LEU A 97 -14.35 1.12 11.10
CA LEU A 97 -14.66 0.48 9.83
C LEU A 97 -16.12 0.71 9.46
N ARG A 98 -16.35 0.91 8.16
CA ARG A 98 -17.69 1.08 7.58
C ARG A 98 -17.96 0.04 6.49
N GLU A 99 -19.17 0.07 5.96
CA GLU A 99 -19.59 -0.71 4.78
C GLU A 99 -19.31 -2.21 4.94
N ASN A 100 -18.55 -2.80 4.02
CA ASN A 100 -18.24 -4.20 3.98
C ASN A 100 -16.88 -4.57 4.62
N TYR A 101 -16.18 -3.62 5.23
CA TYR A 101 -14.89 -3.88 5.88
C TYR A 101 -15.03 -4.34 7.33
N ARG A 102 -14.29 -5.37 7.72
CA ARG A 102 -14.27 -5.93 9.08
C ARG A 102 -12.84 -6.14 9.58
N LEU A 103 -12.67 -6.22 10.90
CA LEU A 103 -11.45 -6.81 11.45
C LEU A 103 -11.59 -8.33 11.38
N ALA A 104 -10.71 -9.01 10.65
CA ALA A 104 -10.77 -10.46 10.44
C ALA A 104 -10.83 -11.23 11.78
N CYS A 105 -10.14 -10.73 12.81
CA CYS A 105 -10.16 -11.35 14.14
C CYS A 105 -11.47 -11.19 14.93
N GLN A 106 -12.28 -10.18 14.59
CA GLN A 106 -13.56 -9.88 15.24
C GLN A 106 -14.75 -10.42 14.45
N ALA A 107 -14.62 -10.57 13.13
CA ALA A 107 -15.62 -11.15 12.25
C ALA A 107 -15.73 -12.67 12.47
N ARG A 108 -16.65 -13.12 13.32
CA ARG A 108 -16.91 -14.55 13.59
C ARG A 108 -18.15 -15.04 12.87
N VAL A 109 -18.11 -16.24 12.32
CA VAL A 109 -19.28 -16.88 11.72
C VAL A 109 -20.32 -17.19 12.80
N ILE A 110 -21.56 -16.76 12.62
CA ILE A 110 -22.70 -17.04 13.51
C ILE A 110 -23.81 -17.84 12.83
N ASP A 111 -23.90 -17.78 11.50
CA ASP A 111 -24.79 -18.62 10.70
C ASP A 111 -23.95 -19.50 9.76
N PRO A 112 -23.88 -20.83 9.99
CA PRO A 112 -23.09 -21.73 9.16
C PRO A 112 -23.76 -22.07 7.83
N ASN A 113 -24.95 -21.54 7.54
CA ASN A 113 -25.67 -21.78 6.28
C ASN A 113 -25.45 -20.66 5.25
N VAL A 114 -24.74 -19.60 5.62
CA VAL A 114 -24.45 -18.47 4.75
C VAL A 114 -23.07 -18.63 4.14
N ASP A 115 -22.98 -18.46 2.82
CA ASP A 115 -21.70 -18.37 2.13
C ASP A 115 -21.07 -17.00 2.36
N VAL A 116 -19.85 -17.00 2.87
CA VAL A 116 -19.05 -15.80 3.16
C VAL A 116 -17.83 -15.76 2.24
N ALA A 117 -17.71 -14.70 1.46
CA ALA A 117 -16.50 -14.42 0.68
C ALA A 117 -15.76 -13.24 1.30
N PHE A 118 -14.47 -13.37 1.54
CA PHE A 118 -13.63 -12.29 2.05
C PHE A 118 -12.39 -12.10 1.18
N ALA A 119 -11.84 -10.89 1.19
CA ALA A 119 -10.57 -10.59 0.56
C ALA A 119 -9.69 -9.76 1.50
N PRO A 120 -8.37 -10.06 1.60
CA PRO A 120 -7.45 -9.15 2.25
C PRO A 120 -7.39 -7.82 1.48
N LEU A 121 -7.03 -6.73 2.16
CA LEU A 121 -6.86 -5.41 1.51
C LEU A 121 -5.70 -5.37 0.50
N ARG A 122 -4.88 -6.43 0.42
CA ARG A 122 -3.68 -6.47 -0.42
C ARG A 122 -3.94 -7.36 -1.62
N ARG A 123 -4.30 -6.75 -2.74
CA ARG A 123 -4.20 -7.35 -4.07
C ARG A 123 -2.97 -6.77 -4.76
N THR A 124 -2.26 -7.60 -5.53
CA THR A 124 -1.04 -7.19 -6.24
C THR A 124 -1.39 -6.81 -7.68
N PRO A 125 -1.40 -5.51 -8.04
CA PRO A 125 -1.59 -5.09 -9.43
C PRO A 125 -0.38 -5.41 -10.28
N LYS A 126 -0.60 -5.73 -11.56
CA LYS A 126 0.50 -5.87 -12.52
C LYS A 126 1.10 -4.49 -12.80
N ILE A 127 2.41 -4.36 -12.62
CA ILE A 127 3.16 -3.18 -13.06
C ILE A 127 3.52 -3.41 -14.54
N LEU A 128 3.05 -2.52 -15.42
CA LEU A 128 3.51 -2.50 -16.82
C LEU A 128 4.93 -1.94 -16.84
N THR A 129 5.92 -2.82 -16.98
CA THR A 129 7.36 -2.53 -16.87
C THR A 129 7.97 -2.32 -18.25
N VAL A 130 7.58 -1.23 -18.92
CA VAL A 130 8.45 -0.61 -19.92
C VAL A 130 9.04 0.63 -19.27
N THR A 131 10.23 0.48 -18.70
CA THR A 131 10.97 1.57 -18.08
C THR A 131 11.97 2.12 -19.09
N GLU A 132 11.88 3.41 -19.41
CA GLU A 132 12.98 4.12 -20.06
C GLU A 132 13.93 4.61 -18.97
N GLU A 133 15.08 3.95 -18.84
CA GLU A 133 16.14 4.39 -17.95
C GLU A 133 17.01 5.45 -18.64
N LYS A 134 17.18 6.60 -17.98
CA LYS A 134 18.15 7.62 -18.38
C LYS A 134 19.42 7.44 -17.56
N GLU A 135 20.56 7.24 -18.22
CA GLU A 135 21.86 7.21 -17.53
C GLU A 135 22.09 8.54 -16.81
N THR A 136 22.12 8.49 -15.48
CA THR A 136 22.37 9.62 -14.60
C THR A 136 23.56 9.31 -13.70
N ALA A 137 24.42 10.30 -13.47
CA ALA A 137 25.53 10.13 -12.53
C ALA A 137 24.98 9.91 -11.12
N LEU A 138 25.41 8.83 -10.47
CA LEU A 138 24.97 8.50 -9.13
C LEU A 138 25.60 9.45 -8.11
N ASP A 139 24.75 10.15 -7.35
CA ASP A 139 25.14 10.98 -6.22
C ASP A 139 24.13 10.79 -5.07
N PRO A 140 24.07 9.58 -4.47
CA PRO A 140 23.17 9.31 -3.36
C PRO A 140 23.61 10.09 -2.11
N VAL A 141 22.67 10.61 -1.34
CA VAL A 141 22.97 11.27 -0.04
C VAL A 141 23.52 10.27 0.99
N VAL A 142 23.20 8.99 0.82
CA VAL A 142 23.82 7.88 1.57
C VAL A 142 25.05 7.40 0.83
N THR A 143 26.22 7.49 1.48
CA THR A 143 27.49 7.05 0.90
C THR A 143 28.22 6.09 1.81
N ARG A 144 28.94 5.13 1.22
CA ARG A 144 29.84 4.23 1.92
C ARG A 144 31.29 4.71 1.79
N ARG A 145 32.05 4.70 2.90
CA ARG A 145 33.50 4.93 2.90
C ARG A 145 34.19 3.85 3.73
N GLY A 146 34.82 2.89 3.06
CA GLY A 146 35.35 1.70 3.74
C GLY A 146 34.22 0.88 4.34
N ASP A 147 34.23 0.67 5.67
CA ASP A 147 33.18 -0.06 6.38
C ASP A 147 32.14 0.85 7.06
N ASP A 148 32.25 2.16 6.86
CA ASP A 148 31.36 3.15 7.46
C ASP A 148 30.34 3.69 6.46
N ILE A 149 29.09 3.84 6.92
CA ILE A 149 27.98 4.41 6.16
C ILE A 149 27.69 5.82 6.67
N PHE A 150 27.58 6.76 5.72
CA PHE A 150 27.35 8.17 5.95
C PHE A 150 26.00 8.57 5.36
N TYR A 151 25.22 9.39 6.08
CA TYR A 151 24.07 10.12 5.55
C TYR A 151 24.44 11.60 5.56
N ASP A 152 24.49 12.24 4.40
CA ASP A 152 24.85 13.66 4.26
C ASP A 152 26.17 14.02 4.99
N GLY A 153 27.15 13.13 4.88
CA GLY A 153 28.47 13.28 5.50
C GLY A 153 28.57 12.95 7.00
N GLU A 154 27.47 12.62 7.68
CA GLU A 154 27.48 12.14 9.07
C GLU A 154 27.49 10.61 9.12
N GLN A 155 28.41 10.01 9.90
CA GLN A 155 28.45 8.55 10.06
C GLN A 155 27.20 8.06 10.80
N VAL A 156 26.37 7.30 10.11
CA VAL A 156 25.14 6.74 10.65
C VAL A 156 25.30 5.28 11.05
N ASP A 157 26.17 4.51 10.39
CA ASP A 157 26.23 3.08 10.62
C ASP A 157 27.51 2.41 10.14
N GLN A 158 27.63 1.10 10.39
CA GLN A 158 28.62 0.23 9.77
C GLN A 158 27.97 -0.62 8.66
N PHE A 159 28.72 -0.87 7.60
CA PHE A 159 28.28 -1.63 6.44
C PHE A 159 27.96 -3.08 6.81
N ARG A 160 26.85 -3.62 6.28
CA ARG A 160 26.36 -4.98 6.58
C ARG A 160 26.27 -5.92 5.38
N GLY A 161 26.63 -5.44 4.20
CA GLY A 161 26.53 -6.21 2.96
C GLY A 161 25.91 -5.39 1.85
N HIS A 162 24.93 -4.55 2.19
CA HIS A 162 24.23 -3.72 1.21
C HIS A 162 23.94 -2.31 1.73
N VAL A 163 23.74 -1.39 0.78
CA VAL A 163 23.28 -0.03 1.04
C VAL A 163 22.03 0.21 0.21
N TYR A 164 20.86 -0.02 0.79
CA TYR A 164 19.59 0.07 0.09
C TYR A 164 18.85 1.38 0.39
N GLY A 165 18.06 1.81 -0.58
CA GLY A 165 17.03 2.81 -0.48
C GLY A 165 15.68 2.22 -0.87
N LEU A 166 14.62 2.98 -0.61
CA LEU A 166 13.25 2.62 -0.96
C LEU A 166 12.55 3.83 -1.56
N ALA A 167 12.13 3.74 -2.82
CA ALA A 167 11.23 4.71 -3.44
C ALA A 167 9.79 4.22 -3.29
N ILE A 168 8.89 5.09 -2.84
CA ILE A 168 7.46 4.81 -2.65
C ILE A 168 6.67 5.80 -3.48
N ASP A 169 5.94 5.30 -4.47
CA ASP A 169 4.85 6.03 -5.12
C ASP A 169 3.55 5.72 -4.39
N LEU A 170 3.04 6.71 -3.67
CA LEU A 170 1.87 6.62 -2.80
C LEU A 170 0.64 7.17 -3.51
N GLY A 171 0.11 6.39 -4.45
CA GLY A 171 -1.15 6.67 -5.12
C GLY A 171 -2.37 6.46 -4.23
N THR A 172 -3.50 7.06 -4.63
CA THR A 172 -4.77 6.92 -3.91
C THR A 172 -5.27 5.47 -3.96
N THR A 173 -5.18 4.81 -5.12
CA THR A 173 -5.68 3.44 -5.32
C THR A 173 -4.57 2.40 -5.21
N THR A 174 -3.38 2.70 -5.69
CA THR A 174 -2.24 1.77 -5.74
C THR A 174 -1.03 2.40 -5.08
N VAL A 175 -0.27 1.58 -4.35
CA VAL A 175 1.04 1.95 -3.82
C VAL A 175 2.08 1.09 -4.52
N VAL A 176 3.13 1.72 -5.02
CA VAL A 176 4.29 1.02 -5.63
C VAL A 176 5.53 1.31 -4.78
N MET A 177 6.32 0.29 -4.55
CA MET A 177 7.54 0.32 -3.77
C MET A 177 8.69 -0.26 -4.59
N ASP A 178 9.75 0.51 -4.78
CA ASP A 178 10.97 0.09 -5.47
C ASP A 178 12.17 0.14 -4.52
N PHE A 179 12.75 -1.02 -4.24
CA PHE A 179 13.96 -1.17 -3.46
C PHE A 179 15.17 -0.97 -4.38
N VAL A 180 15.98 0.03 -4.07
CA VAL A 180 17.10 0.47 -4.92
C VAL A 180 18.41 0.21 -4.21
N ASP A 181 19.39 -0.35 -4.91
CA ASP A 181 20.78 -0.40 -4.45
C ASP A 181 21.42 0.99 -4.66
N LEU A 182 21.78 1.65 -3.56
CA LEU A 182 22.30 3.02 -3.61
C LEU A 182 23.75 3.10 -4.11
N GLU A 183 24.50 2.00 -4.11
CA GLU A 183 25.86 1.97 -4.68
C GLU A 183 25.81 1.85 -6.22
N THR A 184 24.80 1.16 -6.76
CA THR A 184 24.69 0.88 -8.20
C THR A 184 23.57 1.63 -8.91
N GLY A 185 22.64 2.23 -8.16
CA GLY A 185 21.44 2.91 -8.67
C GLY A 185 20.38 1.99 -9.25
N LYS A 186 20.53 0.67 -9.14
CA LYS A 186 19.63 -0.30 -9.78
C LYS A 186 18.44 -0.64 -8.89
N SER A 187 17.27 -0.77 -9.51
CA SER A 187 16.13 -1.44 -8.89
C SER A 187 16.47 -2.92 -8.62
N VAL A 188 16.27 -3.34 -7.38
CA VAL A 188 16.55 -4.68 -6.87
C VAL A 188 15.25 -5.47 -6.71
N HIS A 189 14.19 -4.79 -6.29
CA HIS A 189 12.89 -5.40 -6.09
C HIS A 189 11.80 -4.35 -6.21
N VAL A 190 10.78 -4.63 -7.03
CA VAL A 190 9.58 -3.80 -7.12
C VAL A 190 8.40 -4.62 -6.60
N CYS A 191 7.62 -4.02 -5.71
CA CYS A 191 6.33 -4.56 -5.30
C CYS A 191 5.24 -3.49 -5.41
N SER A 192 4.00 -3.94 -5.50
CA SER A 192 2.83 -3.06 -5.57
C SER A 192 1.67 -3.70 -4.82
N PHE A 193 0.80 -2.85 -4.26
CA PHE A 193 -0.39 -3.30 -3.57
C PHE A 193 -1.49 -2.23 -3.64
N GLU A 194 -2.74 -2.67 -3.57
CA GLU A 194 -3.87 -1.76 -3.39
C GLU A 194 -3.71 -0.96 -2.09
N ASN A 195 -3.95 0.35 -2.15
CA ASN A 195 -3.76 1.24 -1.01
C ASN A 195 -4.72 0.84 0.13
N PRO A 196 -4.20 0.40 1.30
CA PRO A 196 -5.02 -0.13 2.39
C PRO A 196 -5.94 0.94 2.99
N GLN A 197 -5.73 2.22 2.71
CA GLN A 197 -6.58 3.32 3.18
C GLN A 197 -7.96 3.35 2.51
N ARG A 198 -8.24 2.45 1.55
CA ARG A 198 -9.55 2.36 0.87
C ARG A 198 -10.75 2.20 1.80
N PHE A 199 -10.59 1.61 2.98
CA PHE A 199 -11.68 1.54 3.99
C PHE A 199 -12.09 2.91 4.53
N GLY A 200 -11.21 3.90 4.46
CA GLY A 200 -11.51 5.28 4.85
C GLY A 200 -12.04 6.15 3.71
N GLY A 201 -12.08 5.64 2.49
CA GLY A 201 -12.61 6.35 1.34
C GLY A 201 -11.98 5.91 0.01
N SER A 202 -12.81 5.92 -1.04
CA SER A 202 -12.41 5.63 -2.42
C SER A 202 -11.65 6.78 -3.09
N ASP A 203 -11.70 8.00 -2.54
CA ASP A 203 -10.99 9.16 -3.04
C ASP A 203 -10.38 10.00 -1.91
N VAL A 204 -9.58 10.99 -2.32
CA VAL A 204 -8.88 11.92 -1.42
C VAL A 204 -9.83 12.67 -0.48
N MET A 205 -10.97 13.16 -0.98
CA MET A 205 -11.89 13.98 -0.18
C MET A 205 -12.59 13.16 0.90
N HIS A 206 -13.00 11.93 0.58
CA HIS A 206 -13.55 11.00 1.55
C HIS A 206 -12.52 10.64 2.62
N ARG A 207 -11.26 10.41 2.23
CA ARG A 207 -10.18 10.14 3.18
C ARG A 207 -9.90 11.31 4.12
N ILE A 208 -9.90 12.55 3.61
CA ILE A 208 -9.78 13.76 4.46
C ILE A 208 -10.93 13.80 5.48
N SER A 209 -12.17 13.63 5.03
CA SER A 209 -13.32 13.64 5.93
C SER A 209 -13.28 12.50 6.95
N TYR A 210 -12.75 11.34 6.57
CA TYR A 210 -12.63 10.17 7.44
C TYR A 210 -11.56 10.37 8.51
N ASP A 211 -10.39 10.87 8.12
CA ASP A 211 -9.26 11.14 9.02
C ASP A 211 -9.66 12.11 10.14
N GLY A 212 -10.47 13.12 9.82
CA GLY A 212 -11.00 14.06 10.82
C GLY A 212 -11.98 13.44 11.83
N ALA A 213 -12.53 12.26 11.54
CA ALA A 213 -13.42 11.52 12.45
C ALA A 213 -12.70 10.38 13.17
N PHE A 214 -11.69 9.79 12.53
CA PHE A 214 -10.92 8.65 13.03
C PHE A 214 -9.42 8.91 12.81
N GLU A 215 -8.86 9.71 13.71
CA GLU A 215 -7.45 10.10 13.69
C GLU A 215 -6.53 8.86 13.64
N ASP A 216 -5.45 8.96 12.88
CA ASP A 216 -4.38 7.97 12.74
C ASP A 216 -4.74 6.62 12.09
N GLU A 217 -6.02 6.28 11.86
CA GLU A 217 -6.39 4.97 11.29
C GLU A 217 -5.85 4.79 9.86
N LEU A 218 -5.94 5.83 9.02
CA LEU A 218 -5.39 5.79 7.66
C LEU A 218 -3.85 5.79 7.66
N TRP A 219 -3.23 6.48 8.63
CA TRP A 219 -1.78 6.47 8.80
C TRP A 219 -1.28 5.08 9.24
N ASN A 220 -1.93 4.48 10.25
CA ASN A 220 -1.63 3.12 10.70
C ASN A 220 -1.72 2.11 9.56
N ALA A 221 -2.79 2.20 8.75
CA ALA A 221 -2.99 1.31 7.61
C ALA A 221 -1.83 1.35 6.61
N ILE A 222 -1.38 2.54 6.20
CA ILE A 222 -0.30 2.66 5.22
C ILE A 222 1.07 2.28 5.81
N ILE A 223 1.39 2.72 7.03
CA ILE A 223 2.67 2.38 7.68
C ILE A 223 2.77 0.87 7.92
N ASN A 224 1.69 0.20 8.31
CA ASN A 224 1.68 -1.24 8.49
C ASN A 224 1.81 -2.01 7.17
N ALA A 225 1.28 -1.47 6.07
CA ALA A 225 1.50 -2.06 4.73
C ALA A 225 2.95 -1.92 4.28
N VAL A 226 3.54 -0.73 4.35
CA VAL A 226 4.95 -0.53 3.99
C VAL A 226 5.89 -1.37 4.86
N ASN A 227 5.63 -1.44 6.16
CA ASN A 227 6.40 -2.28 7.08
C ASN A 227 6.31 -3.77 6.75
N HIS A 228 5.15 -4.22 6.29
CA HIS A 228 4.99 -5.60 5.88
C HIS A 228 5.86 -5.90 4.65
N GLU A 229 5.79 -5.09 3.60
CA GLU A 229 6.57 -5.29 2.38
C GLU A 229 8.08 -5.25 2.66
N ILE A 230 8.54 -4.35 3.53
CA ILE A 230 9.93 -4.32 3.96
C ILE A 230 10.33 -5.64 4.64
N MET A 231 9.50 -6.15 5.56
CA MET A 231 9.83 -7.35 6.32
C MET A 231 9.73 -8.62 5.47
N ASP A 232 8.74 -8.73 4.60
CA ASP A 232 8.58 -9.85 3.66
C ASP A 232 9.77 -9.91 2.69
N TRP A 233 10.21 -8.76 2.15
CA TRP A 233 11.41 -8.70 1.34
C TRP A 233 12.67 -9.12 2.11
N CYS A 234 12.84 -8.65 3.35
CA CYS A 234 13.94 -9.06 4.23
C CYS A 234 13.96 -10.59 4.45
N GLU A 235 12.80 -11.18 4.71
CA GLU A 235 12.67 -12.62 4.95
C GLU A 235 13.03 -13.44 3.70
N ARG A 236 12.57 -13.02 2.52
CA ARG A 236 12.83 -13.73 1.24
C ARG A 236 14.28 -13.65 0.79
N THR A 237 14.95 -12.54 1.07
CA THR A 237 16.31 -12.26 0.56
C THR A 237 17.41 -12.51 1.60
N GLY A 238 17.05 -12.70 2.87
CA GLY A 238 18.01 -12.78 3.97
C GLY A 238 18.68 -11.43 4.28
N THR A 239 18.18 -10.34 3.73
CA THR A 239 18.61 -8.97 4.08
C THR A 239 18.04 -8.57 5.44
N VAL A 240 18.62 -7.54 6.05
CA VAL A 240 18.11 -6.99 7.30
C VAL A 240 17.63 -5.57 7.09
N ARG A 241 16.51 -5.18 7.71
CA ARG A 241 15.93 -3.84 7.56
C ARG A 241 16.88 -2.67 7.86
N GLN A 242 17.96 -2.91 8.62
CA GLN A 242 19.00 -1.94 8.91
C GLN A 242 19.86 -1.60 7.68
N GLU A 243 19.75 -2.35 6.59
CA GLU A 243 20.41 -2.04 5.32
C GLU A 243 19.64 -1.00 4.49
N ILE A 244 18.42 -0.62 4.89
CA ILE A 244 17.61 0.41 4.23
C ILE A 244 17.90 1.76 4.90
N TYR A 245 18.66 2.62 4.23
CA TYR A 245 19.21 3.87 4.78
C TYR A 245 18.43 5.13 4.37
N GLU A 246 17.62 5.06 3.33
CA GLU A 246 16.81 6.18 2.86
C GLU A 246 15.49 5.71 2.27
N ILE A 247 14.43 6.47 2.51
CA ILE A 247 13.11 6.23 1.95
C ILE A 247 12.64 7.53 1.30
N VAL A 248 12.27 7.49 0.02
CA VAL A 248 11.67 8.61 -0.71
C VAL A 248 10.19 8.31 -0.92
N VAL A 249 9.32 9.27 -0.63
CA VAL A 249 7.87 9.15 -0.79
C VAL A 249 7.37 10.24 -1.74
N ALA A 250 6.81 9.82 -2.87
CA ALA A 250 6.07 10.63 -3.81
C ALA A 250 4.58 10.30 -3.69
N GLY A 251 3.72 11.25 -4.03
CA GLY A 251 2.27 11.11 -3.90
C GLY A 251 1.60 12.48 -3.79
N ASN A 252 0.31 12.53 -4.10
CA ASN A 252 -0.46 13.76 -4.02
C ASN A 252 -0.45 14.35 -2.61
N ALA A 253 -0.85 15.62 -2.48
CA ALA A 253 -0.71 16.37 -1.23
C ALA A 253 -1.34 15.65 -0.02
N THR A 254 -2.52 15.05 -0.19
CA THR A 254 -3.20 14.34 0.90
C THR A 254 -2.50 13.04 1.26
N MET A 255 -2.14 12.22 0.26
CA MET A 255 -1.49 10.94 0.51
C MET A 255 -0.15 11.14 1.22
N ARG A 256 0.65 12.09 0.74
CA ARG A 256 1.92 12.45 1.36
C ARG A 256 1.71 12.96 2.79
N ASP A 257 0.81 13.90 3.01
CA ASP A 257 0.62 14.46 4.35
C ASP A 257 0.05 13.43 5.34
N LEU A 258 -0.86 12.55 4.91
CA LEU A 258 -1.30 11.40 5.71
C LEU A 258 -0.12 10.49 6.07
N PHE A 259 0.78 10.18 5.14
CA PHE A 259 1.96 9.35 5.39
C PHE A 259 2.89 9.96 6.45
N PHE A 260 3.05 11.28 6.42
CA PHE A 260 3.84 12.03 7.40
C PHE A 260 3.08 12.35 8.70
N ARG A 261 1.87 11.79 8.87
CA ARG A 261 1.01 11.96 10.05
C ARG A 261 0.69 13.43 10.33
N LEU A 262 0.35 14.16 9.28
CA LEU A 262 -0.06 15.57 9.35
C LEU A 262 -1.58 15.70 9.24
N ASP A 263 -2.11 16.79 9.80
CA ASP A 263 -3.52 17.14 9.64
C ASP A 263 -3.83 17.54 8.18
N VAL A 264 -4.73 16.77 7.55
CA VAL A 264 -5.10 16.98 6.14
C VAL A 264 -6.40 17.76 5.94
N GLN A 265 -7.07 18.20 7.02
CA GLN A 265 -8.38 18.88 6.91
C GLN A 265 -8.32 20.15 6.05
N SER A 266 -7.22 20.89 6.16
CA SER A 266 -6.96 22.12 5.38
C SER A 266 -6.90 21.90 3.87
N ILE A 267 -6.57 20.69 3.42
CA ILE A 267 -6.55 20.32 1.99
C ILE A 267 -7.99 20.17 1.46
N GLY A 268 -8.93 19.74 2.30
CA GLY A 268 -10.34 19.53 1.92
C GLY A 268 -11.21 20.78 2.00
N GLN A 269 -10.69 21.88 2.54
CA GLN A 269 -11.44 23.11 2.76
C GLN A 269 -10.77 24.29 2.07
N LYS A 270 -11.56 25.15 1.43
CA LYS A 270 -11.05 26.37 0.78
C LYS A 270 -10.13 27.14 1.75
N PRO A 271 -8.87 27.45 1.38
CA PRO A 271 -8.32 27.52 0.02
C PRO A 271 -7.71 26.22 -0.56
N TYR A 272 -7.97 25.05 0.03
CA TYR A 272 -7.54 23.72 -0.41
C TYR A 272 -6.02 23.57 -0.41
N LYS A 273 -5.40 23.76 0.74
CA LYS A 273 -3.93 23.79 0.86
C LYS A 273 -3.49 23.03 2.08
N SER A 274 -2.41 22.26 1.91
CA SER A 274 -1.70 21.66 3.03
C SER A 274 -1.23 22.73 4.03
N GLN A 275 -1.16 22.38 5.31
CA GLN A 275 -0.51 23.21 6.32
C GLN A 275 0.94 23.52 5.93
N ILE A 276 1.65 22.55 5.35
CA ILE A 276 3.03 22.70 4.87
C ILE A 276 3.12 23.72 3.73
N GLU A 277 2.15 23.71 2.81
CA GLU A 277 2.08 24.73 1.76
C GLU A 277 1.81 26.12 2.35
N ASN A 278 0.90 26.23 3.33
CA ASN A 278 0.58 27.50 3.97
C ASN A 278 1.80 28.08 4.70
N GLU A 279 2.54 27.28 5.47
CA GLU A 279 3.78 27.67 6.12
C GLU A 279 4.82 28.17 5.11
N TYR A 280 4.97 27.46 3.97
CA TYR A 280 5.89 27.87 2.90
C TYR A 280 5.49 29.22 2.30
N LEU A 281 4.20 29.42 1.98
CA LEU A 281 3.68 30.67 1.44
C LEU A 281 3.76 31.83 2.45
N ALA A 282 3.70 31.54 3.75
CA ALA A 282 3.90 32.51 4.82
C ALA A 282 5.39 32.85 5.06
N GLY A 283 6.32 32.13 4.43
CA GLY A 283 7.76 32.29 4.65
C GLY A 283 8.25 31.72 5.98
N GLU A 284 7.45 30.85 6.61
CA GLU A 284 7.78 30.17 7.87
C GLU A 284 8.70 28.96 7.66
N ARG A 285 8.79 28.47 6.41
CA ARG A 285 9.71 27.41 5.98
C ARG A 285 10.22 27.64 4.55
N GLU A 286 11.38 27.08 4.26
CA GLU A 286 12.08 27.25 2.97
C GLU A 286 11.59 26.30 1.87
N THR A 287 10.97 25.18 2.24
CA THR A 287 10.53 24.14 1.29
C THR A 287 9.28 23.44 1.77
N THR A 288 8.47 22.96 0.83
CA THR A 288 7.34 22.07 1.09
C THR A 288 7.74 20.60 1.19
N ALA A 289 9.00 20.25 0.88
CA ALA A 289 9.54 18.92 1.12
C ALA A 289 9.64 18.63 2.63
N LEU A 290 9.55 17.36 2.99
CA LEU A 290 9.62 16.90 4.37
C LEU A 290 10.76 15.92 4.55
N THR A 291 11.48 16.01 5.67
CA THR A 291 12.47 15.02 6.05
C THR A 291 12.26 14.64 7.51
N ILE A 292 11.98 13.37 7.77
CA ILE A 292 11.75 12.86 9.12
C ILE A 292 12.48 11.52 9.33
N GLY A 293 12.94 11.24 10.54
CA GLY A 293 13.55 9.93 10.85
C GLY A 293 12.51 8.81 10.82
N THR A 294 12.89 7.65 10.28
CA THR A 294 12.01 6.46 10.15
C THR A 294 11.32 6.06 11.45
N ARG A 295 12.04 6.15 12.58
CA ARG A 295 11.49 5.88 13.93
C ARG A 295 10.30 6.73 14.31
N ARG A 296 10.24 7.99 13.86
CA ARG A 296 9.11 8.90 14.18
C ARG A 296 7.85 8.51 13.42
N LEU A 297 8.00 7.90 12.24
CA LEU A 297 6.90 7.37 11.44
C LEU A 297 6.60 5.89 11.71
N GLY A 298 7.32 5.23 12.62
CA GLY A 298 7.12 3.81 12.90
C GLY A 298 7.57 2.87 11.77
N LEU A 299 8.39 3.34 10.83
CA LEU A 299 8.90 2.51 9.73
C LEU A 299 10.02 1.59 10.19
N ARG A 300 9.94 0.33 9.78
CA ARG A 300 10.88 -0.76 10.06
C ARG A 300 12.01 -0.74 9.04
N ALA A 301 12.83 0.31 9.06
CA ALA A 301 14.07 0.43 8.29
C ALA A 301 15.26 0.68 9.23
N ASN A 302 16.39 1.20 8.74
CA ASN A 302 17.48 1.62 9.62
C ASN A 302 16.99 2.67 10.63
N PRO A 303 17.28 2.53 11.93
CA PRO A 303 16.94 3.52 12.96
C PRO A 303 17.37 4.97 12.71
N LYS A 304 18.45 5.16 11.94
CA LYS A 304 18.99 6.47 11.56
C LYS A 304 18.68 6.85 10.12
N ALA A 305 17.95 6.01 9.38
CA ALA A 305 17.45 6.38 8.06
C ALA A 305 16.49 7.57 8.14
N ARG A 306 16.44 8.31 7.04
CA ARG A 306 15.49 9.40 6.84
C ARG A 306 14.47 9.02 5.80
N VAL A 307 13.28 9.58 5.98
CA VAL A 307 12.18 9.55 5.03
C VAL A 307 12.05 10.93 4.43
N TYR A 308 12.25 11.04 3.13
CA TYR A 308 12.12 12.26 2.36
C TYR A 308 10.79 12.26 1.59
N GLY A 309 9.92 13.20 1.91
CA GLY A 309 8.67 13.42 1.20
C GLY A 309 8.88 14.48 0.13
N MET A 310 8.59 14.15 -1.12
CA MET A 310 8.77 15.06 -2.24
C MET A 310 7.95 16.35 -2.06
N PRO A 311 8.44 17.50 -2.58
CA PRO A 311 7.81 18.79 -2.34
C PRO A 311 6.40 18.87 -2.95
N LEU A 312 5.48 19.57 -2.26
CA LEU A 312 4.21 19.96 -2.87
C LEU A 312 4.43 21.10 -3.84
N ILE A 313 3.68 21.08 -4.94
CA ILE A 313 3.64 22.18 -5.91
C ILE A 313 2.57 23.19 -5.47
N ALA A 314 1.31 22.77 -5.41
CA ALA A 314 0.20 23.60 -4.93
C ALA A 314 -1.09 22.78 -4.77
N SER A 315 -1.86 23.06 -3.71
CA SER A 315 -3.16 22.47 -3.44
C SER A 315 -3.14 20.95 -3.48
N HIS A 316 -3.77 20.32 -4.48
CA HIS A 316 -3.80 18.87 -4.63
C HIS A 316 -2.61 18.33 -5.43
N VAL A 317 -1.88 19.18 -6.16
CA VAL A 317 -0.71 18.81 -6.96
C VAL A 317 0.48 18.57 -6.02
N GLY A 318 0.82 17.30 -5.83
CA GLY A 318 1.74 16.87 -4.80
C GLY A 318 3.14 16.50 -5.29
N GLY A 319 3.75 15.61 -4.52
CA GLY A 319 5.11 15.13 -4.74
C GLY A 319 5.23 14.09 -5.85
N ASP A 320 4.13 13.45 -6.23
CA ASP A 320 3.99 12.62 -7.44
C ASP A 320 4.35 13.43 -8.69
N VAL A 321 3.66 14.55 -8.91
CA VAL A 321 3.97 15.44 -10.05
C VAL A 321 5.37 16.06 -9.92
N ALA A 322 5.86 16.28 -8.70
CA ALA A 322 7.25 16.72 -8.51
C ALA A 322 8.26 15.64 -8.95
N ALA A 323 7.97 14.36 -8.69
CA ALA A 323 8.77 13.23 -9.15
C ALA A 323 8.76 13.12 -10.68
N ASP A 324 7.60 13.27 -11.30
CA ASP A 324 7.44 13.32 -12.75
C ASP A 324 8.30 14.41 -13.38
N LEU A 325 8.19 15.64 -12.87
CA LEU A 325 8.95 16.79 -13.38
C LEU A 325 10.45 16.61 -13.25
N ALA A 326 10.91 15.97 -12.16
CA ALA A 326 12.31 15.62 -11.96
C ALA A 326 12.78 14.56 -12.97
N THR A 327 11.93 13.57 -13.26
CA THR A 327 12.24 12.44 -14.14
C THR A 327 12.28 12.85 -15.61
N VAL A 328 11.28 13.59 -16.09
CA VAL A 328 11.18 13.98 -17.51
C VAL A 328 12.02 15.21 -17.86
N GLU A 329 12.58 15.87 -16.84
CA GLU A 329 13.25 17.17 -16.95
C GLU A 329 12.42 18.17 -17.79
N LEU A 330 11.12 18.28 -17.50
CA LEU A 330 10.15 18.96 -18.37
C LEU A 330 10.56 20.41 -18.70
N ALA A 331 11.22 21.08 -17.75
CA ALA A 331 11.75 22.43 -17.92
C ALA A 331 12.90 22.55 -18.93
N ALA A 332 13.63 21.46 -19.19
CA ALA A 332 14.73 21.38 -20.15
C ALA A 332 14.26 20.98 -21.56
N GLN A 333 13.01 20.53 -21.71
CA GLN A 333 12.48 20.09 -23.00
C GLN A 333 12.34 21.25 -23.99
N PRO A 334 12.71 21.08 -25.28
CA PRO A 334 12.61 22.14 -26.27
C PRO A 334 11.15 22.43 -26.64
N GLY A 335 10.82 23.72 -26.81
CA GLY A 335 9.51 24.15 -27.27
C GLY A 335 8.44 24.17 -26.17
N VAL A 336 7.21 23.82 -26.53
CA VAL A 336 6.09 23.66 -25.59
C VAL A 336 5.86 22.17 -25.39
N SER A 337 5.98 21.72 -24.16
CA SER A 337 5.78 20.32 -23.76
C SER A 337 4.64 20.22 -22.75
N MET A 338 3.94 19.08 -22.76
CA MET A 338 2.86 18.79 -21.83
C MET A 338 3.12 17.43 -21.20
N LEU A 339 3.05 17.38 -19.88
CA LEU A 339 2.97 16.17 -19.08
C LEU A 339 1.53 15.98 -18.64
N VAL A 340 1.05 14.74 -18.74
CA VAL A 340 -0.28 14.34 -18.29
C VAL A 340 -0.11 13.09 -17.44
N ASP A 341 -0.31 13.23 -16.13
CA ASP A 341 -0.41 12.11 -15.20
C ASP A 341 -1.88 11.73 -15.06
N VAL A 342 -2.19 10.46 -15.32
CA VAL A 342 -3.56 9.94 -15.38
C VAL A 342 -3.74 8.89 -14.29
N GLY A 343 -4.39 9.29 -13.20
CA GLY A 343 -4.88 8.41 -12.16
C GLY A 343 -6.28 8.79 -11.69
N THR A 344 -6.57 8.54 -10.42
CA THR A 344 -7.83 8.94 -9.77
C THR A 344 -8.12 10.44 -9.96
N ASN A 345 -7.05 11.23 -9.85
CA ASN A 345 -7.00 12.59 -10.36
C ASN A 345 -6.15 12.61 -11.63
N THR A 346 -6.40 13.61 -12.48
CA THR A 346 -5.54 13.88 -13.63
C THR A 346 -4.82 15.20 -13.42
N GLU A 347 -3.50 15.12 -13.41
CA GLU A 347 -2.60 16.24 -13.27
C GLU A 347 -1.99 16.56 -14.63
N VAL A 348 -2.08 17.84 -15.03
CA VAL A 348 -1.53 18.30 -16.31
C VAL A 348 -0.53 19.40 -16.03
N VAL A 349 0.70 19.24 -16.53
CA VAL A 349 1.72 20.28 -16.50
C VAL A 349 2.09 20.70 -17.92
N VAL A 350 1.99 22.00 -18.21
CA VAL A 350 2.45 22.56 -19.48
C VAL A 350 3.69 23.41 -19.22
N ALA A 351 4.78 23.09 -19.91
CA ALA A 351 6.04 23.82 -19.84
C ALA A 351 6.37 24.48 -21.18
N GLY A 352 6.86 25.72 -21.13
CA GLY A 352 7.34 26.43 -22.31
C GLY A 352 7.69 27.88 -22.01
N ASN A 353 8.62 28.44 -22.78
CA ASN A 353 9.05 29.85 -22.66
C ASN A 353 9.50 30.24 -21.23
N GLY A 354 10.20 29.34 -20.54
CA GLY A 354 10.71 29.57 -19.18
C GLY A 354 9.63 29.60 -18.10
N ARG A 355 8.44 29.05 -18.37
CA ARG A 355 7.34 28.95 -17.40
C ARG A 355 6.75 27.53 -17.40
N MET A 356 6.18 27.16 -16.26
CA MET A 356 5.37 25.95 -16.10
C MET A 356 4.04 26.33 -15.46
N ILE A 357 2.97 25.71 -15.92
CA ILE A 357 1.62 25.86 -15.36
C ILE A 357 1.09 24.45 -15.11
N THR A 358 0.50 24.23 -13.94
CA THR A 358 -0.10 22.95 -13.57
C THR A 358 -1.58 23.12 -13.21
N ALA A 359 -2.36 22.08 -13.43
CA ALA A 359 -3.72 21.94 -12.95
C ALA A 359 -3.98 20.48 -12.56
N SER A 360 -4.82 20.27 -11.54
CA SER A 360 -5.35 18.96 -11.18
C SER A 360 -6.86 18.96 -11.37
N CYS A 361 -7.40 17.87 -11.92
CA CYS A 361 -8.82 17.70 -12.19
C CYS A 361 -9.28 16.34 -11.65
N PRO A 362 -10.41 16.26 -10.92
CA PRO A 362 -11.03 14.97 -10.61
C PRO A 362 -11.49 14.33 -11.92
N ALA A 363 -10.84 13.24 -12.35
CA ALA A 363 -11.24 12.49 -13.53
C ALA A 363 -12.18 11.31 -13.18
N GLY A 364 -12.04 10.81 -11.95
CA GLY A 364 -12.73 9.61 -11.49
C GLY A 364 -12.02 8.33 -11.93
N PRO A 365 -12.30 7.19 -11.27
CA PRO A 365 -11.48 5.98 -11.40
C PRO A 365 -11.77 5.15 -12.66
N ALA A 366 -12.30 5.74 -13.74
CA ALA A 366 -12.74 4.99 -14.92
C ALA A 366 -11.61 4.16 -15.54
N PHE A 367 -10.42 4.75 -15.69
CA PHE A 367 -9.21 4.05 -16.18
C PHE A 367 -8.60 3.09 -15.14
N GLU A 368 -9.02 3.17 -13.89
CA GLU A 368 -8.70 2.19 -12.84
C GLU A 368 -9.75 1.06 -12.78
N GLY A 369 -10.73 1.07 -13.69
CA GLY A 369 -11.85 0.12 -13.74
C GLY A 369 -13.07 0.50 -12.89
N GLY A 370 -13.02 1.61 -12.17
CA GLY A 370 -14.11 2.07 -11.30
C GLY A 370 -15.29 2.66 -12.08
N GLY A 371 -16.52 2.30 -11.69
CA GLY A 371 -17.75 2.83 -12.30
C GLY A 371 -18.12 2.24 -13.67
N ILE A 372 -17.38 1.22 -14.15
CA ILE A 372 -17.63 0.51 -15.40
C ILE A 372 -18.15 -0.90 -15.08
N GLN A 373 -19.21 -1.35 -15.74
CA GLN A 373 -19.92 -2.61 -15.41
C GLN A 373 -19.00 -3.84 -15.34
N TYR A 374 -18.04 -3.92 -16.25
CA TYR A 374 -17.02 -4.98 -16.29
C TYR A 374 -15.61 -4.41 -16.11
N GLY A 375 -15.50 -3.19 -15.58
CA GLY A 375 -14.21 -2.59 -15.29
C GLY A 375 -13.57 -3.25 -14.09
N MET A 376 -12.27 -3.48 -14.17
CA MET A 376 -11.46 -3.95 -13.05
C MET A 376 -10.06 -3.34 -13.12
N PRO A 377 -9.34 -3.22 -12.00
CA PRO A 377 -7.93 -2.84 -12.06
C PRO A 377 -7.11 -3.88 -12.83
N GLY A 378 -5.88 -3.52 -13.22
CA GLY A 378 -4.96 -4.38 -13.96
C GLY A 378 -4.43 -5.58 -13.14
N TYR A 379 -5.31 -6.53 -12.85
CA TYR A 379 -5.02 -7.80 -12.18
C TYR A 379 -5.05 -8.96 -13.17
N GLU A 380 -4.58 -10.13 -12.72
CA GLU A 380 -4.71 -11.37 -13.48
C GLU A 380 -6.17 -11.61 -13.92
N GLY A 381 -6.36 -11.94 -15.19
CA GLY A 381 -7.68 -12.08 -15.82
C GLY A 381 -8.29 -10.78 -16.35
N ALA A 382 -7.69 -9.60 -16.11
CA ALA A 382 -8.15 -8.37 -16.74
C ALA A 382 -7.73 -8.33 -18.22
N ILE A 383 -8.67 -7.99 -19.10
CA ILE A 383 -8.38 -7.73 -20.52
C ILE A 383 -7.57 -6.45 -20.62
N ASP A 384 -6.34 -6.54 -21.14
CA ASP A 384 -5.39 -5.42 -21.26
C ASP A 384 -5.20 -4.92 -22.70
N SER A 385 -5.69 -5.66 -23.70
CA SER A 385 -5.74 -5.24 -25.10
C SER A 385 -6.95 -5.83 -25.80
N LEU A 386 -7.60 -5.02 -26.64
CA LEU A 386 -8.69 -5.42 -27.52
C LEU A 386 -8.38 -5.00 -28.96
N LYS A 387 -8.48 -5.95 -29.89
CA LYS A 387 -8.28 -5.72 -31.33
C LYS A 387 -9.46 -6.25 -32.12
N TRP A 388 -10.08 -5.38 -32.90
CA TRP A 388 -11.12 -5.77 -33.85
C TRP A 388 -10.51 -6.53 -35.04
N ASP A 389 -10.99 -7.75 -35.28
CA ASP A 389 -10.65 -8.54 -36.47
C ASP A 389 -11.78 -8.41 -37.51
N GLY A 390 -11.56 -7.49 -38.46
CA GLY A 390 -12.57 -6.99 -39.38
C GLY A 390 -13.04 -7.96 -40.46
N GLU A 391 -12.41 -9.12 -40.61
CA GLU A 391 -12.82 -10.14 -41.60
C GLU A 391 -13.95 -11.05 -41.06
N ASP A 392 -13.94 -11.35 -39.76
CA ASP A 392 -14.90 -12.29 -39.14
C ASP A 392 -15.88 -11.61 -38.16
N GLY A 393 -15.73 -10.30 -37.91
CA GLY A 393 -16.54 -9.56 -36.93
C GLY A 393 -16.27 -9.99 -35.48
N ARG A 394 -15.09 -10.54 -35.21
CA ARG A 394 -14.67 -11.03 -33.88
C ARG A 394 -13.64 -10.07 -33.27
N PHE A 395 -13.55 -10.08 -31.95
CA PHE A 395 -12.46 -9.42 -31.24
C PHE A 395 -11.38 -10.44 -30.89
N ALA A 396 -10.13 -10.07 -31.09
CA ALA A 396 -9.00 -10.69 -30.40
C ALA A 396 -8.70 -9.87 -29.15
N TRP A 397 -8.37 -10.54 -28.05
CA TRP A 397 -8.00 -9.87 -26.80
C TRP A 397 -6.83 -10.59 -26.13
N SER A 398 -6.10 -9.86 -25.29
CA SER A 398 -5.15 -10.42 -24.34
C SER A 398 -5.64 -10.17 -22.93
N THR A 399 -5.27 -11.06 -22.00
CA THR A 399 -5.51 -10.89 -20.57
C THR A 399 -4.20 -10.87 -19.82
N ILE A 400 -4.15 -10.12 -18.73
CA ILE A 400 -3.03 -10.18 -17.81
C ILE A 400 -2.94 -11.59 -17.23
N GLY A 401 -1.77 -12.23 -17.38
CA GLY A 401 -1.52 -13.59 -16.90
C GLY A 401 -2.03 -14.70 -17.83
N ASP A 402 -2.53 -14.37 -19.02
CA ASP A 402 -3.04 -15.34 -20.00
C ASP A 402 -4.14 -16.27 -19.43
N THR A 403 -4.94 -15.76 -18.49
CA THR A 403 -6.05 -16.48 -17.85
C THR A 403 -7.41 -16.10 -18.44
N ALA A 404 -8.47 -16.81 -18.03
CA ALA A 404 -9.83 -16.51 -18.46
C ALA A 404 -10.24 -15.07 -18.06
N PRO A 405 -10.89 -14.30 -18.96
CA PRO A 405 -11.20 -12.91 -18.71
C PRO A 405 -12.21 -12.76 -17.57
N GLN A 406 -11.90 -11.88 -16.63
CA GLN A 406 -12.76 -11.54 -15.48
C GLN A 406 -13.34 -10.12 -15.59
N GLY A 407 -12.74 -9.28 -16.43
CA GLY A 407 -13.13 -7.88 -16.66
C GLY A 407 -12.15 -7.18 -17.60
N ILE A 408 -12.25 -5.86 -17.69
CA ILE A 408 -11.47 -4.98 -18.58
C ILE A 408 -10.73 -3.95 -17.73
N CYS A 409 -9.41 -3.83 -17.90
CA CYS A 409 -8.63 -2.78 -17.23
C CYS A 409 -8.49 -1.53 -18.12
N GLY A 410 -7.90 -0.46 -17.59
CA GLY A 410 -7.88 0.84 -18.30
C GLY A 410 -7.22 0.85 -19.68
N SER A 411 -6.32 -0.10 -19.97
CA SER A 411 -5.70 -0.20 -21.31
C SER A 411 -6.53 -0.99 -22.32
N GLY A 412 -7.44 -1.85 -21.87
CA GLY A 412 -8.32 -2.69 -22.71
C GLY A 412 -9.50 -1.89 -23.24
#